data_AF-C7G9D1-F1
#
_entry.id   AF-C7G9D1-F1
#
_cell.length_a   1.000
_cell.length_b   1.000
_cell.length_c   1.000
_cell.angle_alpha   90.00
_cell.angle_beta   90.00
_cell.angle_gamma   90.00
#
_symmetry.space_group_name_H-M   'P 1'
#
loop_
_entity.id
_entity.type
_entity.pdbx_description
1 polymer ?
#
loop_
_entity_poly.entity_id
_entity_poly.type
_entity_poly.pdbx_seq_one_letter_code
_entity_poly.pdbx_strand_id
1 'polypeptide(L)'
;MQNVGTVIWHWIEVIAHAVLNLFFKLIGKELTQSQFDAFMQFVKFGIVGVSNTVISYVLYAVSLIGFQKAGVLPKSDYLVAQVIAFVLSVLWSFYWNNKLVFVLEEGKQRSVWKALLKTYVSYSFTGLFLNSILLILWVQVVGISEFIAPIINLLISVPLNFVINKFWAFKQK
;
A
#
# COMPACT_ATOMS: atom_id res chain seq x y z
N MET A 1 13.48 16.88 24.15
CA MET A 1 12.36 15.93 24.15
C MET A 1 12.48 15.10 22.88
N GLN A 2 12.95 13.85 22.98
CA GLN A 2 12.95 12.95 21.83
C GLN A 2 11.49 12.65 21.48
N ASN A 3 11.04 13.10 20.32
CA ASN A 3 9.70 12.81 19.82
C ASN A 3 9.55 11.29 19.75
N VAL A 4 8.47 10.73 20.30
CA VAL A 4 8.18 9.29 20.25
C VAL A 4 8.30 8.74 18.81
N GLY A 5 7.98 9.58 17.81
CA GLY A 5 8.18 9.27 16.40
C GLY A 5 9.65 9.01 16.00
N THR A 6 10.62 9.79 16.47
CA THR A 6 12.04 9.56 16.13
C THR A 6 12.59 8.28 16.75
N VAL A 7 12.08 7.88 17.93
CA VAL A 7 12.46 6.60 18.55
C VAL A 7 11.94 5.42 17.75
N ILE A 8 10.67 5.44 17.33
CA ILE A 8 10.08 4.36 16.52
C ILE A 8 10.80 4.23 15.18
N TRP A 9 11.07 5.34 14.49
CA TRP A 9 11.81 5.32 13.23
C TRP A 9 13.22 4.75 13.39
N HIS A 10 13.93 5.12 14.46
CA HIS A 10 15.25 4.58 14.76
C HIS A 10 15.21 3.06 14.95
N TRP A 11 14.23 2.53 15.71
CA TRP A 11 14.07 1.08 15.88
C TRP A 11 13.77 0.37 14.56
N ILE A 12 12.89 0.94 13.72
CA ILE A 12 12.60 0.39 12.39
C ILE A 12 13.87 0.33 11.55
N GLU A 13 14.68 1.38 11.53
CA GLU A 13 15.95 1.43 10.80
C GLU A 13 16.95 0.37 11.29
N VAL A 14 17.12 0.25 12.61
CA VAL A 14 18.01 -0.75 13.21
C VAL A 14 17.58 -2.17 12.85
N ILE A 15 16.28 -2.48 12.97
CA ILE A 15 15.73 -3.79 12.61
C ILE A 15 15.89 -4.06 11.11
N ALA A 16 15.55 -3.08 10.26
CA ALA A 16 15.70 -3.19 8.81
C ALA A 16 17.15 -3.45 8.42
N HIS A 17 18.09 -2.73 9.03
CA HIS A 17 19.52 -2.90 8.76
C HIS A 17 20.02 -4.27 9.23
N ALA A 18 19.59 -4.74 10.40
CA ALA A 18 19.94 -6.08 10.90
C ALA A 18 19.42 -7.20 9.98
N VAL A 19 18.15 -7.13 9.57
CA VAL A 19 17.52 -8.11 8.67
C VAL A 19 18.20 -8.14 7.31
N LEU A 20 18.42 -6.97 6.70
CA LEU A 20 19.08 -6.88 5.40
C LEU A 20 20.53 -7.34 5.47
N ASN A 21 21.27 -6.92 6.49
CA ASN A 21 22.67 -7.31 6.62
C ASN A 21 22.80 -8.83 6.83
N LEU A 22 21.89 -9.45 7.58
CA LEU A 22 21.82 -10.92 7.69
C LEU A 22 21.57 -11.58 6.33
N PHE A 23 20.58 -11.10 5.57
CA PHE A 23 20.25 -11.61 4.24
C PHE A 23 21.43 -11.46 3.25
N PHE A 24 22.06 -10.30 3.22
CA PHE A 24 23.18 -10.01 2.33
C PHE A 24 24.43 -10.80 2.70
N LYS A 25 24.68 -10.99 3.99
CA LYS A 25 25.75 -11.87 4.50
C LYS A 25 25.53 -13.34 4.10
N LEU A 26 24.29 -13.82 4.11
CA LEU A 26 23.96 -15.17 3.61
C LEU A 26 24.23 -15.32 2.10
N ILE A 27 24.09 -14.23 1.34
CA ILE A 27 24.33 -14.19 -0.11
C ILE A 27 25.81 -13.87 -0.42
N GLY A 28 26.64 -13.56 0.58
CA GLY A 28 28.04 -13.17 0.41
C GLY A 28 28.23 -11.82 -0.28
N LYS A 29 27.23 -10.93 -0.25
CA LYS A 29 27.28 -9.58 -0.82
C LYS A 29 27.23 -8.53 0.27
N GLU A 30 27.81 -7.36 0.00
CA GLU A 30 27.67 -6.20 0.89
C GLU A 30 26.37 -5.45 0.61
N LEU A 31 25.73 -4.97 1.69
CA LEU A 31 24.54 -4.15 1.60
C LEU A 31 24.94 -2.74 1.15
N THR A 32 24.52 -2.34 -0.04
CA THR A 32 24.74 -0.97 -0.52
C THR A 32 23.69 -0.01 0.07
N GLN A 33 24.08 1.25 0.33
CA GLN A 33 23.17 2.29 0.83
C GLN A 33 21.89 2.42 -0.02
N SER A 34 22.01 2.36 -1.36
CA SER A 34 20.86 2.44 -2.27
C SER A 34 19.86 1.28 -2.08
N GLN A 35 20.34 0.09 -1.73
CA GLN A 35 19.48 -1.08 -1.46
C GLN A 35 18.76 -0.92 -0.13
N PHE A 36 19.45 -0.40 0.89
CA PHE A 36 18.85 -0.06 2.18
C PHE A 36 17.76 1.01 2.02
N ASP A 37 18.03 2.09 1.28
CA ASP A 37 17.07 3.16 1.02
C ASP A 37 15.83 2.63 0.27
N ALA A 38 16.05 1.76 -0.73
CA ALA A 38 14.97 1.11 -1.47
C ALA A 38 14.09 0.21 -0.58
N PHE A 39 14.70 -0.50 0.36
CA PHE A 39 13.98 -1.32 1.33
C PHE A 39 13.24 -0.46 2.35
N MET A 40 13.84 0.63 2.84
CA MET A 40 13.16 1.57 3.73
C MET A 40 11.94 2.22 3.05
N GLN A 41 12.00 2.51 1.75
CA GLN A 41 10.82 2.91 0.98
C GLN A 41 9.74 1.82 0.98
N PHE A 42 10.11 0.55 0.83
CA PHE A 42 9.18 -0.57 0.91
C PHE A 42 8.53 -0.70 2.30
N VAL A 43 9.31 -0.57 3.38
CA VAL A 43 8.79 -0.59 4.75
C VAL A 43 7.81 0.56 4.98
N LYS A 44 8.17 1.79 4.58
CA LYS A 44 7.27 2.95 4.67
C LYS A 44 6.00 2.75 3.84
N PHE A 45 6.12 2.19 2.63
CA PHE A 45 4.96 1.84 1.80
C PHE A 45 4.06 0.81 2.49
N GLY A 46 4.64 -0.21 3.13
CA GLY A 46 3.91 -1.20 3.92
C GLY A 46 3.14 -0.57 5.08
N ILE A 47 3.76 0.33 5.83
CA ILE A 47 3.11 1.07 6.93
C ILE A 47 1.94 1.92 6.41
N VAL A 48 2.14 2.61 5.27
CA VAL A 48 1.07 3.36 4.61
C VAL A 48 -0.04 2.43 4.11
N GLY A 49 0.30 1.25 3.59
CA GLY A 49 -0.64 0.22 3.17
C GLY A 49 -1.50 -0.31 4.30
N VAL A 50 -0.90 -0.63 5.45
CA VAL A 50 -1.65 -1.05 6.66
C VAL A 50 -2.57 0.07 7.14
N SER A 51 -2.07 1.30 7.18
CA SER A 51 -2.86 2.48 7.55
C SER A 51 -4.02 2.70 6.58
N ASN A 52 -3.81 2.46 5.29
CA ASN A 52 -4.83 2.54 4.26
C ASN A 52 -5.93 1.50 4.47
N THR A 53 -5.59 0.27 4.83
CA THR A 53 -6.59 -0.78 5.13
C THR A 53 -7.46 -0.39 6.32
N VAL A 54 -6.86 0.12 7.40
CA VAL A 54 -7.61 0.59 8.57
C VAL A 54 -8.54 1.74 8.21
N ILE A 55 -8.03 2.76 7.52
CA ILE A 55 -8.84 3.91 7.09
C ILE A 55 -9.93 3.50 6.11
N SER A 56 -9.66 2.61 5.17
CA SER A 56 -10.66 2.09 4.24
C SER A 56 -11.81 1.41 4.97
N TYR A 57 -11.50 0.59 5.98
CA TYR A 57 -12.53 -0.05 6.81
C TYR A 57 -13.34 0.96 7.62
N VAL A 58 -12.69 1.94 8.24
CA VAL A 58 -13.36 3.00 9.00
C VAL A 58 -14.28 3.82 8.09
N LEU A 59 -13.80 4.23 6.91
CA LEU A 59 -14.59 4.98 5.94
C LEU A 59 -15.80 4.18 5.48
N TYR A 60 -15.61 2.89 5.17
CA TYR A 60 -16.72 2.01 4.81
C TYR A 60 -17.76 1.92 5.92
N ALA A 61 -17.34 1.66 7.16
CA ALA A 61 -18.24 1.53 8.30
C ALA A 61 -19.00 2.83 8.59
N VAL A 62 -18.32 3.98 8.59
CA VAL A 62 -18.95 5.30 8.81
C VAL A 62 -19.94 5.62 7.71
N SER A 63 -19.55 5.41 6.44
CA SER A 63 -20.46 5.62 5.31
C SER A 63 -21.67 4.70 5.38
N LEU A 64 -21.49 3.42 5.67
CA LEU A 64 -22.58 2.46 5.80
C LEU A 64 -23.58 2.85 6.90
N ILE A 65 -23.08 3.19 8.10
CA ILE A 65 -23.94 3.64 9.20
C ILE A 65 -24.67 4.94 8.84
N GLY A 66 -23.99 5.87 8.17
CA GLY A 66 -24.59 7.12 7.69
C GLY A 66 -25.73 6.88 6.71
N PHE A 67 -25.53 6.02 5.71
CA PHE A 67 -26.55 5.68 4.71
C PHE A 67 -27.73 4.92 5.32
N GLN A 68 -27.47 3.95 6.20
CA GLN A 68 -28.51 3.21 6.92
C GLN A 68 -29.38 4.14 7.78
N LYS A 69 -28.78 5.13 8.47
CA LYS A 69 -29.52 6.12 9.27
C LYS A 69 -30.29 7.13 8.41
N ALA A 70 -29.77 7.47 7.25
CA ALA A 70 -30.41 8.43 6.35
C ALA A 70 -31.58 7.80 5.54
N GLY A 71 -31.70 6.47 5.53
CA GLY A 71 -32.81 5.74 4.88
C GLY A 71 -32.88 5.90 3.37
N VAL A 72 -31.80 6.34 2.73
CA VAL A 72 -31.82 6.82 1.34
C VAL A 72 -31.78 5.68 0.31
N LEU A 73 -31.12 4.54 0.58
CA LEU A 73 -30.90 3.48 -0.44
C LEU A 73 -30.80 2.02 0.12
N PRO A 74 -31.89 1.44 0.66
CA PRO A 74 -31.89 0.17 1.42
C PRO A 74 -31.30 -1.09 0.73
N LYS A 75 -31.04 -1.05 -0.58
CA LYS A 75 -30.46 -2.18 -1.34
C LYS A 75 -29.09 -1.89 -1.96
N SER A 76 -28.62 -0.63 -1.96
CA SER A 76 -27.40 -0.21 -2.67
C SER A 76 -26.39 0.54 -1.77
N ASP A 77 -26.76 0.80 -0.52
CA ASP A 77 -25.95 1.57 0.45
C ASP A 77 -24.52 1.06 0.58
N TYR A 78 -24.33 -0.27 0.58
CA TYR A 78 -23.02 -0.89 0.75
C TYR A 78 -22.11 -0.70 -0.46
N LEU A 79 -22.66 -0.71 -1.69
CA LEU A 79 -21.89 -0.48 -2.92
C LEU A 79 -21.40 0.97 -2.98
N VAL A 80 -22.28 1.92 -2.66
CA VAL A 80 -21.93 3.35 -2.63
C VAL A 80 -20.91 3.64 -1.52
N ALA A 81 -21.11 3.08 -0.32
CA ALA A 81 -20.15 3.18 0.77
C ALA A 81 -18.79 2.57 0.40
N GLN A 82 -18.76 1.43 -0.30
CA GLN A 82 -17.54 0.79 -0.76
C GLN A 82 -16.79 1.63 -1.81
N VAL A 83 -17.50 2.24 -2.76
CA VAL A 83 -16.89 3.14 -3.75
C VAL A 83 -16.31 4.39 -3.08
N ILE A 84 -17.04 5.02 -2.16
CA ILE A 84 -16.56 6.19 -1.41
C ILE A 84 -15.33 5.82 -0.56
N ALA A 85 -15.40 4.71 0.17
CA ALA A 85 -14.28 4.20 0.97
C ALA A 85 -13.06 3.91 0.09
N PHE A 86 -13.25 3.29 -1.07
CA PHE A 86 -12.17 3.04 -2.02
C PHE A 86 -11.53 4.35 -2.49
N VAL A 87 -12.31 5.31 -3.00
CA VAL A 87 -11.79 6.59 -3.51
C VAL A 87 -11.02 7.34 -2.43
N LEU A 88 -11.59 7.51 -1.24
CA LEU A 88 -10.97 8.22 -0.13
C LEU A 88 -9.74 7.49 0.43
N SER A 89 -9.77 6.16 0.49
CA SER A 89 -8.61 5.37 0.90
C SER A 89 -7.45 5.53 -0.09
N VAL A 90 -7.71 5.49 -1.41
CA VAL A 90 -6.67 5.71 -2.41
C VAL A 90 -6.08 7.12 -2.30
N LEU A 91 -6.88 8.16 -2.02
CA LEU A 91 -6.37 9.50 -1.73
C LEU A 91 -5.47 9.52 -0.49
N TRP A 92 -5.89 8.87 0.59
CA TRP A 92 -5.11 8.76 1.81
C TRP A 92 -3.77 8.08 1.54
N SER A 93 -3.80 6.93 0.87
CA SER A 93 -2.59 6.21 0.47
C SER A 93 -1.70 7.06 -0.43
N PHE A 94 -2.26 7.77 -1.41
CA PHE A 94 -1.51 8.68 -2.27
C PHE A 94 -0.83 9.79 -1.47
N TYR A 95 -1.56 10.46 -0.58
CA TYR A 95 -1.06 11.57 0.22
C TYR A 95 0.16 11.14 1.04
N TRP A 96 0.05 10.03 1.77
CA TRP A 96 1.14 9.53 2.59
C TRP A 96 2.29 8.94 1.77
N ASN A 97 2.01 8.25 0.67
CA ASN A 97 3.05 7.77 -0.24
C ASN A 97 3.83 8.93 -0.87
N ASN A 98 3.15 10.00 -1.26
CA ASN A 98 3.79 11.19 -1.81
C ASN A 98 4.61 11.97 -0.78
N LYS A 99 4.14 12.03 0.47
CA LYS A 99 4.78 12.84 1.52
C LYS A 99 5.88 12.09 2.29
N LEU A 100 5.73 10.79 2.53
CA LEU A 100 6.65 10.01 3.39
C LEU A 100 7.51 9.00 2.64
N VAL A 101 6.96 8.38 1.59
CA VAL A 101 7.61 7.24 0.91
C VAL A 101 8.46 7.70 -0.26
N PHE A 102 7.89 8.56 -1.11
CA PHE A 102 8.50 9.02 -2.35
C PHE A 102 8.74 10.53 -2.31
N VAL A 103 9.53 10.97 -1.32
CA VAL A 103 9.94 12.36 -1.18
C VAL A 103 10.70 12.78 -2.44
N LEU A 104 10.30 13.90 -3.04
CA LEU A 104 10.98 14.48 -4.19
C LEU A 104 12.32 15.05 -3.72
N GLU A 105 13.39 14.79 -4.48
CA GLU A 105 14.67 15.46 -4.26
C GLU A 105 14.53 16.96 -4.56
N GLU A 106 15.26 17.80 -3.82
CA GLU A 106 15.25 19.25 -3.98
C GLU A 106 15.52 19.63 -5.45
N GLY A 107 14.63 20.45 -6.02
CA GLY A 107 14.73 20.92 -7.41
C GLY A 107 14.00 20.06 -8.46
N LYS A 108 13.48 18.87 -8.12
CA LYS A 108 12.71 18.04 -9.06
C LYS A 108 11.21 18.29 -8.95
N GLN A 109 10.56 18.56 -10.07
CA GLN A 109 9.12 18.75 -10.14
C GLN A 109 8.41 17.49 -10.66
N ARG A 110 7.39 17.05 -9.94
CA ARG A 110 6.45 16.01 -10.39
C ARG A 110 5.04 16.60 -10.47
N SER A 111 4.34 16.28 -11.55
CA SER A 111 2.91 16.59 -11.64
C SER A 111 2.13 15.71 -10.67
N VAL A 112 1.69 16.31 -9.56
CA VAL A 112 0.89 15.67 -8.50
C VAL A 112 -0.43 15.10 -9.04
N TRP A 113 -0.97 15.69 -10.10
CA TRP A 113 -2.18 15.16 -10.74
C TRP A 113 -1.92 13.86 -11.52
N LYS A 114 -0.88 13.82 -12.35
CA LYS A 114 -0.49 12.60 -13.10
C LYS A 114 -0.12 11.47 -12.14
N ALA A 115 0.59 11.83 -11.09
CA ALA A 115 0.94 10.99 -9.97
C ALA A 115 -0.29 10.33 -9.32
N LEU A 116 -1.28 11.16 -8.95
CA LEU A 116 -2.52 10.70 -8.34
C LEU A 116 -3.28 9.74 -9.25
N LEU A 117 -3.47 10.11 -10.52
CA LEU A 117 -4.20 9.30 -11.48
C LEU A 117 -3.54 7.93 -11.70
N LYS A 118 -2.20 7.89 -11.79
CA LYS A 118 -1.46 6.62 -11.87
C LYS A 118 -1.59 5.78 -10.60
N THR A 119 -1.61 6.39 -9.42
CA THR A 119 -1.83 5.67 -8.17
C THR A 119 -3.23 5.06 -8.15
N TYR A 120 -4.27 5.78 -8.57
CA TYR A 120 -5.60 5.20 -8.76
C TYR A 120 -5.60 4.00 -9.70
N VAL A 121 -4.97 4.13 -10.87
CA VAL A 121 -4.87 3.01 -11.82
C VAL A 121 -4.12 1.82 -11.20
N SER A 122 -3.02 2.05 -10.49
CA SER A 122 -2.25 1.00 -9.81
C SER A 122 -3.09 0.28 -8.76
N TYR A 123 -3.78 1.01 -7.88
CA TYR A 123 -4.59 0.44 -6.80
C TYR A 123 -5.82 -0.28 -7.33
N SER A 124 -6.50 0.26 -8.36
CA SER A 124 -7.60 -0.44 -9.01
C SER A 124 -7.13 -1.72 -9.72
N PHE A 125 -6.01 -1.66 -10.44
CA PHE A 125 -5.48 -2.81 -11.17
C PHE A 125 -5.00 -3.92 -10.22
N THR A 126 -4.19 -3.57 -9.23
CA THR A 126 -3.64 -4.54 -8.27
C THR A 126 -4.70 -5.04 -7.29
N GLY A 127 -5.59 -4.15 -6.83
CA GLY A 127 -6.61 -4.47 -5.84
C GLY A 127 -7.78 -5.27 -6.40
N LEU A 128 -8.24 -4.95 -7.62
CA LEU A 128 -9.41 -5.63 -8.21
C LEU A 128 -8.99 -6.72 -9.19
N PHE A 129 -8.25 -6.37 -10.24
CA PHE A 129 -7.98 -7.30 -11.34
C PHE A 129 -6.97 -8.38 -10.94
N LEU A 130 -5.80 -7.99 -10.44
CA LEU A 130 -4.75 -8.93 -10.08
C LEU A 130 -5.19 -9.83 -8.92
N ASN A 131 -5.82 -9.26 -7.89
CA ASN A 131 -6.31 -10.03 -6.74
C ASN A 131 -7.34 -11.07 -7.18
N SER A 132 -8.29 -10.70 -8.04
CA SER A 132 -9.29 -11.63 -8.57
C SER A 132 -8.67 -12.76 -9.40
N ILE A 133 -7.72 -12.44 -10.28
CA ILE A 133 -7.02 -13.45 -11.11
C ILE A 133 -6.24 -14.42 -10.23
N LEU A 134 -5.48 -13.91 -9.26
CA LEU A 134 -4.71 -14.75 -8.35
C LEU A 134 -5.63 -15.60 -7.47
N LEU A 135 -6.76 -15.07 -6.99
CA LEU A 135 -7.74 -15.85 -6.23
C LEU A 135 -8.27 -17.03 -7.04
N ILE A 136 -8.66 -16.80 -8.29
CA ILE A 136 -9.10 -17.87 -9.21
C ILE A 136 -7.99 -18.90 -9.40
N LEU A 137 -6.75 -18.45 -9.62
CA LEU A 137 -5.61 -19.35 -9.78
C LEU A 137 -5.39 -20.22 -8.53
N TRP A 138 -5.32 -19.62 -7.34
CA TRP A 138 -5.06 -20.36 -6.11
C TRP A 138 -6.20 -21.31 -5.74
N VAL A 139 -7.44 -20.86 -5.84
CA VAL A 139 -8.61 -21.65 -5.40
C VAL A 139 -9.00 -22.69 -6.44
N GLN A 140 -9.08 -22.31 -7.72
CA GLN A 140 -9.61 -23.19 -8.77
C GLN A 140 -8.52 -24.06 -9.44
N VAL A 141 -7.29 -23.56 -9.58
CA VAL A 141 -6.22 -24.32 -10.27
C VAL A 141 -5.35 -25.10 -9.28
N VAL A 142 -4.94 -24.45 -8.17
CA VAL A 142 -4.04 -25.07 -7.18
C VAL A 142 -4.79 -25.78 -6.05
N GLY A 143 -6.07 -25.46 -5.84
CA GLY A 143 -6.90 -26.07 -4.79
C GLY A 143 -6.60 -25.56 -3.37
N ILE A 144 -6.03 -24.35 -3.24
CA ILE A 144 -5.78 -23.71 -1.96
C ILE A 144 -7.11 -23.20 -1.38
N SER A 145 -7.28 -23.31 -0.06
CA SER A 145 -8.45 -22.79 0.63
C SER A 145 -8.70 -21.30 0.36
N GLU A 146 -9.96 -20.93 0.17
CA GLU A 146 -10.45 -19.56 0.03
C GLU A 146 -10.11 -18.65 1.23
N PHE A 147 -9.75 -19.21 2.38
CA PHE A 147 -9.26 -18.45 3.54
C PHE A 147 -7.76 -18.14 3.46
N ILE A 148 -6.97 -19.02 2.84
CA ILE A 148 -5.52 -18.88 2.74
C ILE A 148 -5.13 -18.09 1.48
N ALA A 149 -5.87 -18.25 0.39
CA ALA A 149 -5.60 -17.59 -0.88
C ALA A 149 -5.50 -16.05 -0.78
N PRO A 150 -6.36 -15.32 -0.03
CA PRO A 150 -6.22 -13.88 0.17
C PRO A 150 -4.91 -13.49 0.89
N ILE A 151 -4.42 -14.32 1.81
CA ILE A 151 -3.17 -14.06 2.54
C ILE A 151 -1.98 -14.15 1.57
N ILE A 152 -1.96 -15.20 0.74
CA ILE A 152 -0.94 -15.36 -0.32
C ILE A 152 -1.02 -14.20 -1.32
N ASN A 153 -2.24 -13.76 -1.66
CA ASN A 153 -2.45 -12.60 -2.53
C ASN A 153 -1.87 -11.32 -1.93
N LEU A 154 -2.01 -11.08 -0.63
CA LEU A 154 -1.39 -9.93 0.02
C LEU A 154 0.14 -9.97 -0.10
N LEU A 155 0.75 -11.14 0.07
CA LEU A 155 2.21 -11.30 -0.07
C LEU A 155 2.73 -10.99 -1.46
N ILE A 156 1.93 -11.17 -2.51
CA ILE A 156 2.32 -10.88 -3.90
C ILE A 156 1.88 -9.47 -4.32
N SER A 157 0.65 -9.09 -4.01
CA SER A 157 0.06 -7.81 -4.42
C SER A 157 0.73 -6.62 -3.77
N VAL A 158 1.16 -6.72 -2.50
CA VAL A 158 1.80 -5.60 -1.79
C VAL A 158 3.16 -5.25 -2.41
N PRO A 159 4.11 -6.20 -2.61
CA PRO A 159 5.35 -5.93 -3.32
C PRO A 159 5.13 -5.45 -4.76
N LEU A 160 4.19 -6.04 -5.49
CA LEU A 160 3.93 -5.62 -6.86
C LEU A 160 3.37 -4.19 -6.91
N ASN A 161 2.42 -3.86 -6.03
CA ASN A 161 1.86 -2.51 -5.93
C ASN A 161 2.93 -1.49 -5.52
N PHE A 162 3.89 -1.87 -4.66
CA PHE A 162 5.06 -1.04 -4.37
C PHE A 162 5.90 -0.79 -5.61
N VAL A 163 6.25 -1.83 -6.37
CA VAL A 163 7.06 -1.73 -7.61
C VAL A 163 6.36 -0.83 -8.63
N ILE A 164 5.06 -1.04 -8.88
CA ILE A 164 4.29 -0.20 -9.81
C ILE A 164 4.25 1.24 -9.33
N ASN A 165 3.98 1.48 -8.04
CA ASN A 165 3.97 2.84 -7.53
C ASN A 165 5.35 3.48 -7.66
N LYS A 166 6.42 2.80 -7.25
CA LYS A 166 7.80 3.30 -7.31
C LYS A 166 8.24 3.63 -8.73
N PHE A 167 8.08 2.70 -9.67
CA PHE A 167 8.64 2.82 -11.03
C PHE A 167 7.70 3.44 -12.06
N TRP A 168 6.40 3.58 -11.76
CA TRP A 168 5.44 4.14 -12.70
C TRP A 168 4.69 5.35 -12.15
N ALA A 169 4.05 5.21 -10.99
CA ALA A 169 3.26 6.30 -10.40
C ALA A 169 4.16 7.45 -9.92
N PHE A 170 5.23 7.12 -9.20
CA PHE A 170 6.19 8.04 -8.56
C PHE A 170 7.49 8.22 -9.34
N LYS A 171 7.57 7.70 -10.57
CA LYS A 171 8.72 7.92 -11.45
C LYS A 171 8.96 9.41 -11.65
N GLN A 172 10.13 9.87 -11.21
CA GLN A 172 10.64 11.21 -11.50
C GLN A 172 11.04 11.25 -12.98
N LYS A 173 10.66 12.31 -13.68
CA LYS A 173 11.16 12.61 -15.02
C LYS A 173 12.33 13.58 -14.90
#